data_AF-A0A564FYB9-F1
#
_entry.id   AF-A0A564FYB9-F1
#
_cell.length_a   1.000
_cell.length_b   1.000
_cell.length_c   1.000
_cell.angle_alpha   90.00
_cell.angle_beta   90.00
_cell.angle_gamma   90.00
#
_symmetry.space_group_name_H-M   'P 1'
#
loop_
_entity.id
_entity.type
_entity.pdbx_description
1 polymer ?
#
loop_
_entity_poly.entity_id
_entity_poly.type
_entity_poly.pdbx_seq_one_letter_code
_entity_poly.pdbx_strand_id
1 'polypeptide(L)'
;MRTVLGIIAGVAALLLTVAQFGTAGWTKPPILANQHGFRGTGMDQVKTKAEAAAIRDANVAPAPAEKVEPGTDKAGTTYENVQVLKDISTEEFNRLMVSITEWVSPQQGCTYCHNTENMADDSLYQKKVARRMLQMVQHINADWKEKHVGEAGVTCYTCHRGNPVPAQVWFDAPSPTRGFIARNNGQNMATPSTGLASLPYTYLEDYLAKPDPDQSAIRVNATTALPEGKGKPIQQAERTFALMIHMSESLGVNCTYCHNTRAVAEWSQSTPQRTLAWHGIRMVRDLNGAYITPLTATFPPNRLGPKGDAPKINCATCHNGQNKPLGGAHVIEAYPELARNTAAASAPQEKPAPAPTPAPTPAPAPAPQ
;
A
#
# COMPACT_ATOMS: atom_id res chain seq x y z
N MET A 1 -26.66 51.81 -23.70
CA MET A 1 -26.56 50.34 -23.62
C MET A 1 -25.12 49.82 -23.44
N ARG A 2 -24.16 50.14 -24.32
CA ARG A 2 -22.78 49.62 -24.23
C ARG A 2 -22.08 49.86 -22.88
N THR A 3 -22.19 51.05 -22.30
CA THR A 3 -21.57 51.39 -21.01
C THR A 3 -22.19 50.63 -19.85
N VAL A 4 -23.52 50.47 -19.86
CA VAL A 4 -24.27 49.71 -18.84
C VAL A 4 -23.92 48.22 -18.92
N LEU A 5 -23.85 47.65 -20.13
CA LEU A 5 -23.39 46.28 -20.36
C LEU A 5 -21.94 46.06 -19.89
N GLY A 6 -21.04 47.02 -20.12
CA GLY A 6 -19.65 46.96 -19.66
C GLY A 6 -19.53 46.98 -18.13
N ILE A 7 -20.32 47.82 -17.45
CA ILE A 7 -20.35 47.88 -15.98
C ILE A 7 -20.93 46.57 -15.40
N ILE A 8 -22.03 46.06 -15.97
CA ILE A 8 -22.62 44.79 -15.53
C ILE A 8 -21.62 43.63 -15.70
N ALA A 9 -20.92 43.58 -16.83
CA ALA A 9 -19.90 42.55 -17.07
C ALA A 9 -18.73 42.67 -16.08
N GLY A 10 -18.27 43.89 -15.79
CA GLY A 10 -17.19 44.14 -14.82
C GLY A 10 -17.58 43.74 -13.39
N VAL A 11 -18.79 44.09 -12.96
CA VAL A 11 -19.33 43.69 -11.64
C VAL A 11 -19.51 42.18 -11.55
N ALA A 12 -20.06 41.55 -12.58
CA ALA A 12 -20.22 40.09 -12.61
C ALA A 12 -18.86 39.37 -12.57
N ALA A 13 -17.86 39.84 -13.31
CA ALA A 13 -16.51 39.30 -13.29
C ALA A 13 -15.86 39.45 -11.91
N LEU A 14 -16.01 40.60 -11.25
CA LEU A 14 -15.49 40.82 -9.89
C LEU A 14 -16.17 39.89 -8.88
N LEU A 15 -17.50 39.77 -8.91
CA LEU A 15 -18.25 38.89 -8.01
C LEU A 15 -17.91 37.41 -8.22
N LEU A 16 -17.76 36.97 -9.47
CA LEU A 16 -17.29 35.62 -9.81
C LEU A 16 -15.87 35.38 -9.31
N THR A 17 -14.98 36.36 -9.48
CA THR A 17 -13.60 36.27 -8.97
C THR A 17 -13.59 36.18 -7.45
N VAL A 18 -14.33 37.03 -6.75
CA VAL A 18 -14.45 36.99 -5.28
C VAL A 18 -15.07 35.68 -4.82
N ALA A 19 -16.06 35.13 -5.53
CA ALA A 19 -16.61 33.81 -5.23
C ALA A 19 -15.58 32.70 -5.46
N GLN A 20 -14.79 32.74 -6.54
CA GLN A 20 -13.77 31.74 -6.86
C GLN A 20 -12.59 31.73 -5.88
N PHE A 21 -12.15 32.91 -5.41
CA PHE A 21 -11.03 33.04 -4.47
C PHE A 21 -11.46 33.07 -3.00
N GLY A 22 -12.70 33.49 -2.71
CA GLY A 22 -13.25 33.65 -1.37
C GLY A 22 -14.12 32.49 -0.89
N THR A 23 -14.43 31.51 -1.75
CA THR A 23 -15.12 30.27 -1.36
C THR A 23 -14.25 29.05 -1.62
N ALA A 24 -14.26 28.08 -0.72
CA ALA A 24 -13.41 26.90 -0.81
C ALA A 24 -13.85 25.98 -1.97
N GLY A 25 -12.89 25.49 -2.76
CA GLY A 25 -13.05 24.28 -3.58
C GLY A 25 -13.52 24.48 -5.03
N TRP A 26 -13.37 25.66 -5.62
CA TRP A 26 -13.76 25.85 -7.02
C TRP A 26 -12.81 25.12 -7.99
N THR A 27 -13.36 24.21 -8.81
CA THR A 27 -12.61 23.51 -9.86
C THR A 27 -12.94 24.08 -11.23
N LYS A 28 -11.92 24.46 -12.00
CA LYS A 28 -12.10 25.05 -13.32
C LYS A 28 -12.41 23.96 -14.36
N PRO A 29 -13.47 24.08 -15.17
CA PRO A 29 -13.70 23.23 -16.33
C PRO A 29 -12.53 23.28 -17.35
N PRO A 30 -12.35 22.27 -18.22
CA PRO A 30 -13.25 21.15 -18.47
C PRO A 30 -13.14 20.03 -17.43
N ILE A 31 -14.29 19.44 -17.13
CA ILE A 31 -14.43 18.22 -16.33
C ILE A 31 -14.44 17.02 -17.27
N LEU A 32 -13.59 16.04 -16.98
CA LEU A 32 -13.57 14.74 -17.62
C LEU A 32 -14.50 13.83 -16.83
N ALA A 33 -15.52 13.27 -17.50
CA ALA A 33 -16.42 12.27 -16.96
C ALA A 33 -16.27 10.98 -17.76
N ASN A 34 -15.92 9.89 -17.10
CA ASN A 34 -15.82 8.56 -17.68
C ASN A 34 -16.88 7.66 -17.06
N GLN A 35 -17.79 7.13 -17.87
CA GLN A 35 -18.87 6.28 -17.40
C GLN A 35 -18.39 4.82 -17.26
N HIS A 36 -18.57 4.25 -16.07
CA HIS A 36 -18.14 2.89 -15.71
C HIS A 36 -19.30 1.94 -15.35
N GLY A 37 -20.56 2.39 -15.47
CA GLY A 37 -21.75 1.57 -15.27
C GLY A 37 -22.82 1.76 -16.35
N PHE A 38 -23.98 1.13 -16.17
CA PHE A 38 -25.11 1.31 -17.09
C PHE A 38 -25.60 2.77 -17.10
N ARG A 39 -26.08 3.24 -18.26
CA ARG A 39 -26.58 4.61 -18.40
C ARG A 39 -27.64 4.95 -17.35
N GLY A 40 -27.50 6.12 -16.71
CA GLY A 40 -28.42 6.60 -15.67
C GLY A 40 -28.16 6.07 -14.26
N THR A 41 -27.14 5.25 -14.03
CA THR A 41 -26.78 4.81 -12.67
C THR A 41 -25.87 5.78 -11.92
N GLY A 42 -25.34 6.80 -12.60
CA GLY A 42 -24.39 7.77 -12.02
C GLY A 42 -23.03 7.17 -11.65
N MET A 43 -22.70 6.00 -12.21
CA MET A 43 -21.41 5.36 -12.00
C MET A 43 -20.36 5.96 -12.93
N ASP A 44 -19.86 7.14 -12.55
CA ASP A 44 -18.91 7.93 -13.33
C ASP A 44 -17.64 8.24 -12.51
N GLN A 45 -16.47 8.17 -13.15
CA GLN A 45 -15.25 8.80 -12.63
C GLN A 45 -15.18 10.23 -13.14
N VAL A 46 -15.07 11.19 -12.23
CA VAL A 46 -15.12 12.61 -12.54
C VAL A 46 -13.84 13.27 -12.04
N LYS A 47 -13.10 13.92 -12.94
CA LYS A 47 -11.85 14.63 -12.62
C LYS A 47 -11.71 15.88 -13.47
N THR A 48 -10.95 16.87 -13.00
CA THR A 48 -10.56 17.97 -13.90
C THR A 48 -9.46 17.51 -14.86
N LYS A 49 -9.36 18.13 -16.05
CA LYS A 49 -8.23 17.85 -16.97
C LYS A 49 -6.87 18.15 -16.33
N ALA A 50 -6.79 19.20 -15.50
CA ALA A 50 -5.57 19.61 -14.82
C ALA A 50 -5.14 18.58 -13.76
N GLU A 51 -6.08 18.10 -12.95
CA GLU A 51 -5.86 17.05 -11.95
C GLU A 51 -5.41 15.73 -12.61
N ALA A 52 -6.08 15.31 -13.69
CA ALA A 52 -5.70 14.10 -14.41
C ALA A 52 -4.27 14.19 -14.98
N ALA A 53 -3.86 15.37 -15.47
CA ALA A 53 -2.50 15.61 -15.93
C ALA A 53 -1.49 15.57 -14.76
N ALA A 54 -1.77 16.25 -13.65
CA ALA A 54 -0.90 16.26 -12.48
C ALA A 54 -0.66 14.86 -11.90
N ILE A 55 -1.71 14.03 -11.77
CA ILE A 55 -1.59 12.65 -11.29
C ILE A 55 -0.72 11.81 -12.23
N ARG A 56 -0.90 11.96 -13.55
CA ARG A 56 -0.09 11.25 -14.54
C ARG A 56 1.38 11.66 -14.43
N ASP A 57 1.66 12.95 -14.36
CA ASP A 57 3.03 13.49 -14.36
C ASP A 57 3.77 13.13 -13.05
N ALA A 58 3.05 13.01 -11.92
CA ALA A 58 3.58 12.52 -10.65
C ALA A 58 3.83 11.00 -10.61
N ASN A 59 3.37 10.25 -11.62
CA ASN A 59 3.44 8.79 -11.67
C ASN A 59 4.09 8.29 -12.97
N VAL A 60 5.09 9.00 -13.48
CA VAL A 60 5.88 8.51 -14.62
C VAL A 60 6.83 7.40 -14.15
N ALA A 61 6.85 6.27 -14.86
CA ALA A 61 7.85 5.23 -14.66
C ALA A 61 9.22 5.70 -15.15
N PRO A 62 10.32 5.43 -14.43
CA PRO A 62 11.66 5.72 -14.92
C PRO A 62 11.94 4.85 -16.15
N ALA A 63 12.74 5.38 -17.08
CA ALA A 63 13.22 4.59 -18.19
C ALA A 63 14.05 3.40 -17.65
N PRO A 64 13.87 2.18 -18.21
CA PRO A 64 14.69 1.05 -17.79
C PRO A 64 16.15 1.28 -18.17
N ALA A 65 17.06 0.75 -17.36
CA ALA A 65 18.47 0.72 -17.71
C ALA A 65 18.68 -0.06 -19.02
N GLU A 66 19.69 0.35 -19.80
CA GLU A 66 20.09 -0.36 -21.03
C GLU A 66 20.31 -1.85 -20.73
N LYS A 67 19.87 -2.70 -21.66
CA LYS A 67 20.06 -4.14 -21.53
C LYS A 67 21.55 -4.44 -21.67
N VAL A 68 22.01 -5.40 -20.89
CA VAL A 68 23.37 -5.93 -20.97
C VAL A 68 23.34 -7.28 -21.67
N GLU A 69 24.39 -7.58 -22.43
CA GLU A 69 24.56 -8.92 -22.99
C GLU A 69 24.77 -9.91 -21.84
N PRO A 70 24.01 -11.01 -21.77
CA PRO A 70 24.15 -11.98 -20.68
C PRO A 70 25.50 -12.69 -20.78
N GLY A 71 26.36 -12.53 -19.78
CA GLY A 71 27.57 -13.33 -19.62
C GLY A 71 27.26 -14.75 -19.13
N THR A 72 28.28 -15.60 -19.14
CA THR A 72 28.19 -17.02 -18.76
C THR A 72 28.22 -17.22 -17.25
N ASP A 73 28.95 -16.36 -16.54
CA ASP A 73 29.23 -16.55 -15.12
C ASP A 73 28.06 -16.11 -14.25
N LYS A 74 27.74 -16.91 -13.23
CA LYS A 74 26.61 -16.67 -12.34
C LYS A 74 27.02 -15.85 -11.13
N ALA A 75 26.19 -14.89 -10.74
CA ALA A 75 26.45 -14.05 -9.57
C ALA A 75 26.67 -14.87 -8.29
N GLY A 76 25.94 -15.98 -8.12
CA GLY A 76 26.09 -16.87 -6.96
C GLY A 76 27.39 -17.68 -6.91
N THR A 77 28.09 -17.84 -8.05
CA THR A 77 29.40 -18.51 -8.11
C THR A 77 30.56 -17.52 -8.13
N THR A 78 30.33 -16.31 -8.65
CA THR A 78 31.37 -15.28 -8.81
C THR A 78 31.50 -14.38 -7.58
N TYR A 79 30.39 -14.02 -6.93
CA TYR A 79 30.39 -13.10 -5.80
C TYR A 79 30.13 -13.82 -4.47
N GLU A 80 30.71 -13.27 -3.41
CA GLU A 80 30.49 -13.75 -2.05
C GLU A 80 29.15 -13.26 -1.48
N ASN A 81 28.52 -14.09 -0.65
CA ASN A 81 27.29 -13.77 0.09
C ASN A 81 26.07 -13.36 -0.77
N VAL A 82 25.97 -13.87 -2.00
CA VAL A 82 24.75 -13.74 -2.82
C VAL A 82 23.73 -14.80 -2.41
N GLN A 83 22.63 -14.38 -1.79
CA GLN A 83 21.63 -15.29 -1.22
C GLN A 83 20.33 -15.42 -2.04
N VAL A 84 19.96 -14.38 -2.80
CA VAL A 84 18.70 -14.30 -3.55
C VAL A 84 18.98 -14.41 -5.05
N LEU A 85 19.72 -13.45 -5.61
CA LEU A 85 19.99 -13.33 -7.05
C LEU A 85 21.15 -14.24 -7.52
N LYS A 86 21.13 -15.53 -7.18
CA LYS A 86 22.25 -16.44 -7.46
C LYS A 86 22.40 -16.77 -8.95
N ASP A 87 21.28 -16.96 -9.65
CA ASP A 87 21.25 -17.59 -10.97
C ASP A 87 21.27 -16.60 -12.15
N ILE A 88 21.36 -15.29 -11.87
CA ILE A 88 21.54 -14.26 -12.89
C ILE A 88 23.02 -14.13 -13.27
N SER A 89 23.31 -13.63 -14.48
CA SER A 89 24.69 -13.38 -14.88
C SER A 89 25.30 -12.24 -14.07
N THR A 90 26.63 -12.17 -14.04
CA THR A 90 27.37 -11.07 -13.41
C THR A 90 26.99 -9.70 -13.96
N GLU A 91 26.75 -9.59 -15.27
CA GLU A 91 26.37 -8.35 -15.94
C GLU A 91 24.96 -7.92 -15.53
N GLU A 92 24.00 -8.85 -15.51
CA GLU A 92 22.62 -8.53 -15.09
C GLU A 92 22.57 -8.20 -13.61
N PHE A 93 23.38 -8.87 -12.78
CA PHE A 93 23.53 -8.51 -11.37
C PHE A 93 23.99 -7.06 -11.20
N ASN A 94 25.03 -6.65 -11.93
CA ASN A 94 25.54 -5.29 -11.85
C ASN A 94 24.54 -4.26 -12.39
N ARG A 95 23.86 -4.57 -13.50
CA ARG A 95 22.77 -3.74 -14.05
C ARG A 95 21.64 -3.53 -13.05
N LEU A 96 21.20 -4.60 -12.38
CA LEU A 96 20.15 -4.54 -11.39
C LEU A 96 20.59 -3.75 -10.15
N MET A 97 21.85 -3.89 -9.69
CA MET A 97 22.35 -3.09 -8.56
C MET A 97 22.32 -1.59 -8.85
N VAL A 98 22.76 -1.17 -10.04
CA VAL A 98 22.66 0.24 -10.48
C VAL A 98 21.19 0.70 -10.50
N SER A 99 20.29 -0.13 -11.04
CA SER A 99 18.87 0.20 -11.09
C SER A 99 18.26 0.35 -9.69
N ILE A 100 18.61 -0.54 -8.76
CA ILE A 100 18.17 -0.46 -7.36
C ILE A 100 18.69 0.82 -6.69
N THR A 101 19.94 1.20 -6.95
CA THR A 101 20.50 2.47 -6.45
C THR A 101 19.66 3.66 -6.92
N GLU A 102 19.37 3.76 -8.21
CA GLU A 102 18.52 4.83 -8.76
C GLU A 102 17.09 4.81 -8.18
N TRP A 103 16.56 3.61 -7.93
CA TRP A 103 15.19 3.49 -7.44
C TRP A 103 14.99 3.78 -5.96
N VAL A 104 16.03 3.57 -5.15
CA VAL A 104 15.93 3.59 -3.68
C VAL A 104 16.76 4.71 -3.07
N SER A 105 18.02 4.88 -3.47
CA SER A 105 18.95 5.77 -2.79
C SER A 105 19.89 6.50 -3.77
N PRO A 106 19.37 7.20 -4.80
CA PRO A 106 20.18 7.84 -5.83
C PRO A 106 21.11 8.91 -5.25
N GLN A 107 20.75 9.55 -4.13
CA GLN A 107 21.59 10.58 -3.51
C GLN A 107 22.76 9.99 -2.72
N GLN A 108 22.59 8.79 -2.14
CA GLN A 108 23.62 8.13 -1.33
C GLN A 108 24.48 7.15 -2.14
N GLY A 109 23.96 6.66 -3.27
CA GLY A 109 24.66 5.70 -4.11
C GLY A 109 24.78 4.32 -3.47
N CYS A 110 25.78 3.55 -3.90
CA CYS A 110 26.02 2.17 -3.46
C CYS A 110 26.28 2.04 -1.95
N THR A 111 26.85 3.09 -1.34
CA THR A 111 27.25 3.11 0.08
C THR A 111 26.06 3.13 1.03
N TYR A 112 24.85 3.37 0.52
CA TYR A 112 23.63 3.30 1.33
C TYR A 112 23.39 1.90 1.90
N CYS A 113 23.69 0.87 1.10
CA CYS A 113 23.49 -0.53 1.43
C CYS A 113 24.80 -1.29 1.64
N HIS A 114 25.94 -0.80 1.14
CA HIS A 114 27.19 -1.55 1.17
C HIS A 114 28.32 -0.82 1.88
N ASN A 115 29.18 -1.60 2.54
CA ASN A 115 30.55 -1.20 2.79
C ASN A 115 31.34 -1.33 1.48
N THR A 116 31.92 -0.25 0.97
CA THR A 116 32.66 -0.27 -0.31
C THR A 116 33.99 -1.00 -0.24
N GLU A 117 34.55 -1.19 0.96
CA GLU A 117 35.76 -2.00 1.16
C GLU A 117 35.45 -3.50 1.09
N ASN A 118 34.20 -3.88 1.38
CA ASN A 118 33.74 -5.26 1.29
C ASN A 118 32.25 -5.32 0.94
N MET A 119 31.97 -5.47 -0.36
CA MET A 119 30.58 -5.53 -0.86
C MET A 119 29.79 -6.72 -0.32
N ALA A 120 30.46 -7.78 0.14
CA ALA A 120 29.84 -8.99 0.70
C ALA A 120 29.41 -8.81 2.17
N ASP A 121 29.95 -7.80 2.87
CA ASP A 121 29.62 -7.49 4.27
C ASP A 121 28.14 -7.18 4.46
N ASP A 122 27.54 -7.73 5.53
CA ASP A 122 26.14 -7.61 5.91
C ASP A 122 25.94 -6.80 7.20
N SER A 123 26.96 -6.07 7.66
CA SER A 123 26.89 -5.28 8.89
C SER A 123 25.82 -4.17 8.84
N LEU A 124 25.61 -3.55 7.66
CA LEU A 124 24.61 -2.52 7.45
C LEU A 124 23.19 -3.10 7.41
N TYR A 125 22.30 -2.57 8.26
CA TYR A 125 20.91 -3.04 8.33
C TYR A 125 20.18 -2.88 6.99
N GLN A 126 20.53 -1.84 6.22
CA GLN A 126 19.96 -1.57 4.90
C GLN A 126 20.13 -2.75 3.96
N LYS A 127 21.27 -3.44 3.98
CA LYS A 127 21.50 -4.62 3.13
C LYS A 127 20.61 -5.79 3.51
N LYS A 128 20.42 -6.02 4.81
CA LYS A 128 19.51 -7.06 5.32
C LYS A 128 18.07 -6.78 4.91
N VAL A 129 17.64 -5.52 5.02
CA VAL A 129 16.32 -5.07 4.56
C VAL A 129 16.19 -5.20 3.04
N ALA A 130 17.17 -4.73 2.26
CA ALA A 130 17.17 -4.79 0.80
C ALA A 130 17.06 -6.24 0.28
N ARG A 131 17.78 -7.18 0.92
CA ARG A 131 17.64 -8.62 0.62
C ARG A 131 16.22 -9.12 0.82
N ARG A 132 15.56 -8.70 1.92
CA ARG A 132 14.17 -9.07 2.18
C ARG A 132 13.20 -8.40 1.21
N MET A 133 13.47 -7.17 0.78
CA MET A 133 12.67 -6.47 -0.23
C MET A 133 12.79 -7.12 -1.62
N LEU A 134 13.97 -7.64 -2.00
CA LEU A 134 14.11 -8.42 -3.25
C LEU A 134 13.21 -9.65 -3.26
N GLN A 135 13.19 -10.41 -2.16
CA GLN A 135 12.29 -11.55 -2.01
C GLN A 135 10.82 -11.11 -2.06
N MET A 136 10.48 -9.99 -1.43
CA MET A 136 9.14 -9.41 -1.45
C MET A 136 8.70 -9.04 -2.88
N VAL A 137 9.58 -8.42 -3.66
CA VAL A 137 9.29 -8.04 -5.06
C VAL A 137 9.09 -9.28 -5.93
N GLN A 138 9.96 -10.29 -5.81
CA GLN A 138 9.79 -11.56 -6.51
C GLN A 138 8.46 -12.24 -6.16
N HIS A 139 8.13 -12.27 -4.87
CA HIS A 139 6.86 -12.80 -4.38
C HIS A 139 5.64 -12.08 -4.97
N ILE A 140 5.66 -10.74 -5.01
CA ILE A 140 4.59 -9.96 -5.63
C ILE A 140 4.46 -10.31 -7.13
N ASN A 141 5.59 -10.34 -7.85
CA ASN A 141 5.60 -10.51 -9.29
C ASN A 141 5.31 -11.95 -9.75
N ALA A 142 5.50 -12.94 -8.89
CA ALA A 142 5.21 -14.34 -9.19
C ALA A 142 3.84 -14.78 -8.64
N ASP A 143 3.61 -14.60 -7.33
CA ASP A 143 2.48 -15.24 -6.64
C ASP A 143 1.19 -14.39 -6.71
N TRP A 144 1.35 -13.07 -6.91
CA TRP A 144 0.25 -12.12 -7.05
C TRP A 144 0.03 -11.65 -8.50
N LYS A 145 0.76 -12.22 -9.47
CA LYS A 145 0.65 -11.91 -10.90
C LYS A 145 -0.78 -12.03 -11.42
N GLU A 146 -1.34 -13.23 -11.39
CA GLU A 146 -2.68 -13.52 -11.91
C GLU A 146 -3.81 -12.90 -11.08
N LYS A 147 -3.53 -12.61 -9.80
CA LYS A 147 -4.55 -12.16 -8.82
C LYS A 147 -4.67 -10.64 -8.75
N HIS A 148 -3.57 -9.90 -8.99
CA HIS A 148 -3.55 -8.47 -8.73
C HIS A 148 -2.63 -7.66 -9.66
N VAL A 149 -1.34 -7.96 -9.73
CA VAL A 149 -0.36 -7.07 -10.39
C VAL A 149 -0.27 -7.26 -11.91
N GLY A 150 -0.77 -8.37 -12.44
CA GLY A 150 -0.74 -8.70 -13.87
C GLY A 150 0.67 -8.69 -14.45
N GLU A 151 0.76 -8.50 -15.78
CA GLU A 151 2.04 -8.39 -16.48
C GLU A 151 2.82 -7.11 -16.16
N ALA A 152 2.19 -6.12 -15.51
CA ALA A 152 2.89 -4.88 -15.18
C ALA A 152 3.98 -5.10 -14.12
N GLY A 153 3.65 -5.92 -13.11
CA GLY A 153 4.51 -6.20 -11.97
C GLY A 153 4.85 -4.96 -11.14
N VAL A 154 5.83 -5.11 -10.26
CA VAL A 154 6.38 -4.05 -9.41
C VAL A 154 7.91 -4.10 -9.41
N THR A 155 8.53 -2.94 -9.18
CA THR A 155 9.96 -2.79 -8.90
C THR A 155 10.16 -2.00 -7.61
N CYS A 156 11.41 -1.83 -7.17
CA CYS A 156 11.71 -0.99 -6.00
C CYS A 156 11.15 0.43 -6.15
N TYR A 157 11.18 0.97 -7.38
CA TYR A 157 10.68 2.32 -7.67
C TYR A 157 9.18 2.46 -7.41
N THR A 158 8.41 1.38 -7.54
CA THR A 158 6.95 1.41 -7.34
C THR A 158 6.59 2.04 -5.99
N CYS A 159 7.36 1.69 -4.95
CA CYS A 159 7.20 2.22 -3.59
C CYS A 159 8.19 3.36 -3.27
N HIS A 160 9.49 3.15 -3.54
CA HIS A 160 10.54 4.05 -3.06
C HIS A 160 10.60 5.37 -3.80
N ARG A 161 10.30 5.39 -5.11
CA ARG A 161 10.28 6.61 -5.93
C ARG A 161 11.55 7.46 -5.75
N GLY A 162 12.73 6.83 -5.68
CA GLY A 162 14.02 7.50 -5.48
C GLY A 162 14.30 7.95 -4.05
N ASN A 163 13.54 7.47 -3.06
CA ASN A 163 13.73 7.79 -1.65
C ASN A 163 13.97 6.52 -0.82
N PRO A 164 14.95 6.53 0.11
CA PRO A 164 15.24 5.33 0.89
C PRO A 164 14.11 4.90 1.82
N VAL A 165 13.26 5.84 2.22
CA VAL A 165 12.02 5.58 2.95
C VAL A 165 10.86 5.95 2.02
N PRO A 166 9.98 5.00 1.64
CA PRO A 166 8.80 5.30 0.84
C PRO A 166 7.92 6.36 1.51
N ALA A 167 7.38 7.30 0.73
CA ALA A 167 6.62 8.42 1.27
C ALA A 167 5.28 8.01 1.90
N GLN A 168 4.67 6.93 1.41
CA GLN A 168 3.32 6.50 1.76
C GLN A 168 3.33 5.22 2.61
N VAL A 169 4.13 5.21 3.68
CA VAL A 169 4.09 4.17 4.72
C VAL A 169 3.17 4.57 5.87
N TRP A 170 2.84 3.63 6.74
CA TRP A 170 2.04 3.93 7.93
C TRP A 170 2.54 3.19 9.16
N PHE A 171 2.22 3.75 10.33
CA PHE A 171 2.54 3.22 11.65
C PHE A 171 1.28 3.16 12.50
N ASP A 172 1.32 2.37 13.56
CA ASP A 172 0.22 2.29 14.52
C ASP A 172 0.04 3.65 15.22
N ALA A 173 -1.18 4.18 15.19
CA ALA A 173 -1.45 5.52 15.68
C ALA A 173 -1.57 5.51 17.21
N PRO A 174 -0.82 6.37 17.94
CA PRO A 174 -1.05 6.54 19.36
C PRO A 174 -2.42 7.21 19.59
N SER A 175 -2.98 7.01 20.79
CA SER A 175 -4.15 7.79 21.21
C SER A 175 -3.75 9.27 21.35
N PRO A 176 -4.42 10.21 20.66
CA PRO A 176 -4.11 11.64 20.71
C PRO A 176 -4.53 12.25 22.06
N THR A 177 -5.50 11.65 22.74
CA THR A 177 -5.95 12.10 24.06
C THR A 177 -5.03 11.55 25.15
N ARG A 178 -4.44 12.45 25.96
CA ARG A 178 -3.64 12.13 27.17
C ARG A 178 -4.41 12.55 28.43
N GLY A 179 -4.23 11.82 29.53
CA GLY A 179 -4.80 12.16 30.84
C GLY A 179 -6.27 11.73 31.04
N PHE A 180 -7.00 12.42 31.91
CA PHE A 180 -8.37 12.10 32.33
C PHE A 180 -9.48 12.60 31.38
N ILE A 181 -9.12 13.14 30.21
CA ILE A 181 -10.09 13.63 29.21
C ILE A 181 -10.70 12.43 28.47
N ALA A 182 -11.99 12.53 28.13
CA ALA A 182 -12.70 11.54 27.33
C ALA A 182 -11.92 11.21 26.05
N ARG A 183 -11.68 9.91 25.83
CA ARG A 183 -10.97 9.43 24.64
C ARG A 183 -11.85 9.66 23.41
N ASN A 184 -11.26 10.14 22.32
CA ASN A 184 -11.94 10.25 21.02
C ASN A 184 -12.21 8.89 20.35
N ASN A 185 -11.86 7.79 21.03
CA ASN A 185 -12.03 6.40 20.60
C ASN A 185 -11.45 6.10 19.20
N GLY A 186 -10.39 6.81 18.80
CA GLY A 186 -9.77 6.59 17.49
C GLY A 186 -10.48 7.26 16.32
N GLN A 187 -11.35 8.25 16.54
CA GLN A 187 -12.11 8.97 15.50
C GLN A 187 -12.32 10.47 15.84
N ASN A 188 -13.26 11.15 15.17
CA ASN A 188 -13.67 12.54 15.42
C ASN A 188 -12.57 13.60 15.22
N MET A 189 -11.66 13.36 14.27
CA MET A 189 -10.63 14.33 13.86
C MET A 189 -10.48 14.29 12.35
N ALA A 190 -10.25 15.45 11.71
CA ALA A 190 -9.95 15.51 10.29
C ALA A 190 -8.65 14.75 10.00
N THR A 191 -8.78 13.57 9.37
CA THR A 191 -7.66 12.65 9.18
C THR A 191 -7.32 12.50 7.70
N PRO A 192 -6.09 12.86 7.26
CA PRO A 192 -5.70 12.77 5.86
C PRO A 192 -5.85 11.36 5.25
N SER A 193 -5.55 10.30 6.01
CA SER A 193 -5.64 8.92 5.53
C SER A 193 -7.06 8.46 5.20
N THR A 194 -8.08 9.17 5.69
CA THR A 194 -9.51 8.97 5.41
C THR A 194 -10.12 10.17 4.68
N GLY A 195 -9.38 10.83 3.80
CA GLY A 195 -9.91 11.93 2.98
C GLY A 195 -10.40 13.13 3.79
N LEU A 196 -9.73 13.43 4.91
CA LEU A 196 -10.09 14.50 5.86
C LEU A 196 -11.45 14.33 6.56
N ALA A 197 -12.11 13.18 6.41
CA ALA A 197 -13.29 12.84 7.19
C ALA A 197 -12.97 12.65 8.69
N SER A 198 -14.00 12.67 9.53
CA SER A 198 -13.92 12.42 10.98
C SER A 198 -14.07 10.94 11.35
N LEU A 199 -13.80 10.04 10.40
CA LEU A 199 -13.93 8.59 10.53
C LEU A 199 -12.82 8.00 11.44
N PRO A 200 -12.95 6.73 11.86
CA PRO A 200 -11.87 6.05 12.57
C PRO A 200 -10.56 6.11 11.81
N TYR A 201 -9.44 6.42 12.49
CA TYR A 201 -8.11 6.51 11.88
C TYR A 201 -7.19 5.33 12.20
N THR A 202 -7.62 4.38 13.04
CA THR A 202 -6.87 3.14 13.36
C THR A 202 -7.27 1.94 12.48
N TYR A 203 -8.11 2.14 11.47
CA TYR A 203 -8.67 1.08 10.61
C TYR A 203 -7.61 0.27 9.84
N LEU A 204 -6.42 0.84 9.56
CA LEU A 204 -5.33 0.10 8.91
C LEU A 204 -4.76 -0.99 9.84
N GLU A 205 -4.73 -0.75 11.15
CA GLU A 205 -4.37 -1.74 12.17
C GLU A 205 -5.35 -2.93 12.13
N ASP A 206 -6.64 -2.62 12.03
CA ASP A 206 -7.71 -3.62 12.03
C ASP A 206 -7.71 -4.47 10.76
N TYR A 207 -7.42 -3.84 9.59
CA TYR A 207 -7.68 -4.48 8.30
C TYR A 207 -6.45 -4.82 7.48
N LEU A 208 -5.29 -4.19 7.66
CA LEU A 208 -4.11 -4.39 6.80
C LEU A 208 -2.84 -4.84 7.54
N ALA A 209 -2.78 -4.72 8.87
CA ALA A 209 -1.58 -5.07 9.64
C ALA A 209 -1.32 -6.57 9.72
N LYS A 210 -2.38 -7.36 9.90
CA LYS A 210 -2.28 -8.80 10.21
C LYS A 210 -2.37 -9.64 8.93
N PRO A 211 -1.60 -10.73 8.80
CA PRO A 211 -1.66 -11.61 7.63
C PRO A 211 -2.99 -12.36 7.51
N ASP A 212 -3.58 -12.77 8.64
CA ASP A 212 -4.86 -13.50 8.66
C ASP A 212 -5.86 -12.91 9.67
N PRO A 213 -6.41 -11.72 9.40
CA PRO A 213 -7.54 -11.22 10.17
C PRO A 213 -8.81 -11.98 9.74
N ASP A 214 -9.87 -11.88 10.56
CA ASP A 214 -11.20 -12.33 10.16
C ASP A 214 -11.54 -11.79 8.75
N GLN A 215 -11.64 -12.69 7.78
CA GLN A 215 -11.88 -12.34 6.37
C GLN A 215 -13.28 -11.73 6.16
N SER A 216 -14.17 -11.86 7.15
CA SER A 216 -15.47 -11.20 7.20
C SER A 216 -15.46 -9.82 7.88
N ALA A 217 -14.34 -9.38 8.45
CA ALA A 217 -14.26 -8.17 9.27
C ALA A 217 -14.75 -6.91 8.56
N ILE A 218 -14.52 -6.80 7.24
CA ILE A 218 -14.94 -5.66 6.40
C ILE A 218 -16.44 -5.73 6.04
N ARG A 219 -17.05 -6.92 6.01
CA ARG A 219 -18.46 -7.07 5.64
C ARG A 219 -19.34 -6.68 6.83
N VAL A 220 -20.27 -5.75 6.60
CA VAL A 220 -21.23 -5.25 7.61
C VAL A 220 -22.70 -5.34 7.18
N ASN A 221 -22.97 -5.50 5.87
CA ASN A 221 -24.33 -5.60 5.33
C ASN A 221 -24.97 -6.94 5.70
N ALA A 222 -26.27 -6.91 5.97
CA ALA A 222 -27.09 -8.12 6.08
C ALA A 222 -27.22 -8.85 4.73
N THR A 223 -27.39 -10.16 4.79
CA THR A 223 -27.61 -11.03 3.62
C THR A 223 -29.08 -11.33 3.36
N THR A 224 -29.97 -10.93 4.28
CA THR A 224 -31.41 -11.10 4.19
C THR A 224 -32.13 -9.77 4.43
N ALA A 225 -33.35 -9.66 3.92
CA ALA A 225 -34.13 -8.42 4.01
C ALA A 225 -34.64 -8.14 5.43
N LEU A 226 -34.99 -9.19 6.17
CA LEU A 226 -35.45 -9.09 7.55
C LEU A 226 -34.32 -9.40 8.53
N PRO A 227 -34.26 -8.75 9.71
CA PRO A 227 -33.23 -9.04 10.69
C PRO A 227 -33.30 -10.48 11.21
N GLU A 228 -32.21 -11.24 11.05
CA GLU A 228 -32.05 -12.57 11.65
C GLU A 228 -31.27 -12.53 12.98
N GLY A 229 -30.76 -11.35 13.35
CA GLY A 229 -30.00 -11.13 14.58
C GLY A 229 -29.55 -9.68 14.73
N LYS A 230 -28.78 -9.40 15.78
CA LYS A 230 -28.30 -8.03 16.08
C LYS A 230 -27.33 -7.46 15.05
N GLY A 231 -26.67 -8.32 14.25
CA GLY A 231 -25.70 -7.92 13.24
C GLY A 231 -24.45 -7.24 13.84
N LYS A 232 -23.69 -6.57 12.99
CA LYS A 232 -22.53 -5.76 13.38
C LYS A 232 -22.97 -4.34 13.75
N PRO A 233 -22.39 -3.73 14.80
CA PRO A 233 -22.77 -2.39 15.22
C PRO A 233 -22.28 -1.34 14.21
N ILE A 234 -22.90 -0.15 14.20
CA ILE A 234 -22.62 0.92 13.24
C ILE A 234 -21.15 1.36 13.24
N GLN A 235 -20.45 1.25 14.37
CA GLN A 235 -19.03 1.57 14.49
C GLN A 235 -18.16 0.67 13.58
N GLN A 236 -18.57 -0.57 13.32
CA GLN A 236 -17.87 -1.41 12.33
C GLN A 236 -18.14 -0.95 10.89
N ALA A 237 -19.31 -0.38 10.62
CA ALA A 237 -19.60 0.24 9.32
C ALA A 237 -18.76 1.51 9.11
N GLU A 238 -18.59 2.34 10.15
CA GLU A 238 -17.71 3.51 10.10
C GLU A 238 -16.24 3.12 9.85
N ARG A 239 -15.74 2.07 10.51
CA ARG A 239 -14.38 1.52 10.25
C ARG A 239 -14.24 1.00 8.83
N THR A 240 -15.22 0.25 8.35
CA THR A 240 -15.25 -0.24 6.96
C THR A 240 -15.25 0.93 5.98
N PHE A 241 -16.04 1.96 6.26
CA PHE A 241 -16.12 3.14 5.41
C PHE A 241 -14.81 3.92 5.39
N ALA A 242 -14.12 4.03 6.54
CA ALA A 242 -12.77 4.62 6.62
C ALA A 242 -11.78 3.91 5.68
N LEU A 243 -11.79 2.57 5.66
CA LEU A 243 -10.98 1.78 4.74
C LEU A 243 -11.36 2.05 3.27
N MET A 244 -12.66 2.12 2.95
CA MET A 244 -13.10 2.39 1.57
C MET A 244 -12.71 3.78 1.08
N ILE A 245 -12.76 4.81 1.95
CA ILE A 245 -12.25 6.14 1.63
C ILE A 245 -10.74 6.08 1.41
N HIS A 246 -9.99 5.44 2.30
CA HIS A 246 -8.54 5.26 2.13
C HIS A 246 -8.18 4.61 0.79
N MET A 247 -8.90 3.55 0.40
CA MET A 247 -8.70 2.90 -0.89
C MET A 247 -9.02 3.85 -2.06
N SER A 248 -10.12 4.61 -1.97
CA SER A 248 -10.52 5.58 -2.98
C SER A 248 -9.44 6.66 -3.19
N GLU A 249 -8.95 7.26 -2.10
CA GLU A 249 -7.86 8.25 -2.12
C GLU A 249 -6.55 7.64 -2.64
N SER A 250 -6.19 6.45 -2.17
CA SER A 250 -4.96 5.77 -2.57
C SER A 250 -4.90 5.46 -4.06
N LEU A 251 -6.05 5.15 -4.67
CA LEU A 251 -6.18 4.84 -6.09
C LEU A 251 -6.59 6.07 -6.93
N GLY A 252 -6.91 7.20 -6.30
CA GLY A 252 -7.45 8.39 -6.97
C GLY A 252 -8.72 8.09 -7.76
N VAL A 253 -9.65 7.36 -7.17
CA VAL A 253 -10.95 7.00 -7.77
C VAL A 253 -12.07 7.24 -6.76
N ASN A 254 -13.32 7.16 -7.19
CA ASN A 254 -14.46 7.16 -6.26
C ASN A 254 -15.05 5.74 -6.06
N CYS A 255 -16.05 5.63 -5.19
CA CYS A 255 -16.72 4.37 -4.85
C CYS A 255 -17.25 3.60 -6.07
N THR A 256 -17.71 4.32 -7.10
CA THR A 256 -18.32 3.73 -8.31
C THR A 256 -17.32 3.02 -9.21
N TYR A 257 -16.02 3.20 -8.97
CA TYR A 257 -14.98 2.44 -9.62
C TYR A 257 -15.06 0.94 -9.28
N CYS A 258 -15.57 0.61 -8.08
CA CYS A 258 -15.72 -0.77 -7.59
C CYS A 258 -17.18 -1.19 -7.39
N HIS A 259 -18.07 -0.27 -7.03
CA HIS A 259 -19.41 -0.59 -6.54
C HIS A 259 -20.53 0.08 -7.35
N ASN A 260 -21.67 -0.60 -7.47
CA ASN A 260 -22.95 0.10 -7.59
C ASN A 260 -23.44 0.43 -6.16
N THR A 261 -23.46 1.71 -5.81
CA THR A 261 -23.68 2.14 -4.42
C THR A 261 -25.09 1.90 -3.90
N ARG A 262 -26.08 1.62 -4.77
CA ARG A 262 -27.41 1.16 -4.33
C ARG A 262 -27.37 -0.18 -3.58
N ALA A 263 -26.33 -0.98 -3.81
CA ALA A 263 -26.14 -2.30 -3.22
C ALA A 263 -24.64 -2.63 -3.10
N VAL A 264 -23.91 -1.91 -2.24
CA VAL A 264 -22.45 -2.02 -2.10
C VAL A 264 -21.93 -3.44 -1.80
N ALA A 265 -22.74 -4.28 -1.15
CA ALA A 265 -22.38 -5.66 -0.84
C ALA A 265 -22.49 -6.60 -2.03
N GLU A 266 -23.35 -6.29 -3.00
CA GLU A 266 -23.75 -7.19 -4.08
C GLU A 266 -22.66 -7.33 -5.15
N TRP A 267 -22.08 -8.52 -5.27
CA TRP A 267 -20.97 -8.79 -6.19
C TRP A 267 -21.43 -8.78 -7.65
N SER A 268 -22.62 -9.29 -7.94
CA SER A 268 -23.16 -9.33 -9.32
C SER A 268 -23.41 -7.93 -9.92
N GLN A 269 -23.51 -6.90 -9.06
CA GLN A 269 -23.70 -5.50 -9.47
C GLN A 269 -22.44 -4.65 -9.29
N SER A 270 -21.32 -5.27 -8.89
CA SER A 270 -20.03 -4.60 -8.75
C SER A 270 -19.25 -4.62 -10.07
N THR A 271 -18.19 -3.82 -10.16
CA THR A 271 -17.29 -3.85 -11.30
C THR A 271 -16.20 -4.92 -11.10
N PRO A 272 -15.50 -5.39 -12.15
CA PRO A 272 -14.38 -6.32 -12.02
C PRO A 272 -13.24 -5.81 -11.11
N GLN A 273 -13.08 -4.50 -10.99
CA GLN A 273 -12.09 -3.84 -10.14
C GLN A 273 -12.28 -4.21 -8.67
N ARG A 274 -13.51 -4.50 -8.21
CA ARG A 274 -13.77 -4.95 -6.84
C ARG A 274 -13.10 -6.30 -6.53
N THR A 275 -13.02 -7.20 -7.51
CA THR A 275 -12.32 -8.49 -7.38
C THR A 275 -10.81 -8.29 -7.27
N LEU A 276 -10.23 -7.41 -8.11
CA LEU A 276 -8.81 -7.06 -8.01
C LEU A 276 -8.47 -6.41 -6.66
N ALA A 277 -9.32 -5.49 -6.19
CA ALA A 277 -9.17 -4.85 -4.89
C ALA A 277 -9.30 -5.86 -3.73
N TRP A 278 -10.17 -6.88 -3.86
CA TRP A 278 -10.28 -7.96 -2.90
C TRP A 278 -8.96 -8.72 -2.77
N HIS A 279 -8.29 -9.06 -3.88
CA HIS A 279 -6.97 -9.69 -3.84
C HIS A 279 -5.90 -8.73 -3.30
N GLY A 280 -5.94 -7.45 -3.68
CA GLY A 280 -5.01 -6.42 -3.19
C GLY A 280 -5.01 -6.28 -1.67
N ILE A 281 -6.17 -6.36 -1.02
CA ILE A 281 -6.26 -6.36 0.46
C ILE A 281 -5.48 -7.54 1.06
N ARG A 282 -5.57 -8.74 0.47
CA ARG A 282 -4.86 -9.93 0.96
C ARG A 282 -3.38 -9.83 0.69
N MET A 283 -2.99 -9.31 -0.47
CA MET A 283 -1.60 -9.03 -0.80
C MET A 283 -0.99 -8.11 0.25
N VAL A 284 -1.59 -6.96 0.55
CA VAL A 284 -1.03 -6.02 1.53
C VAL A 284 -0.89 -6.66 2.94
N ARG A 285 -1.87 -7.47 3.36
CA ARG A 285 -1.81 -8.23 4.63
C ARG A 285 -0.64 -9.21 4.66
N ASP A 286 -0.48 -9.96 3.59
CA ASP A 286 0.62 -10.91 3.39
C ASP A 286 1.97 -10.19 3.41
N LEU A 287 2.12 -9.09 2.67
CA LEU A 287 3.35 -8.29 2.66
C LEU A 287 3.69 -7.72 4.04
N ASN A 288 2.72 -7.15 4.75
CA ASN A 288 2.92 -6.61 6.10
C ASN A 288 3.29 -7.71 7.10
N GLY A 289 2.59 -8.84 7.07
CA GLY A 289 2.80 -9.94 8.00
C GLY A 289 4.09 -10.72 7.74
N ALA A 290 4.36 -11.07 6.48
CA ALA A 290 5.48 -11.94 6.11
C ALA A 290 6.79 -11.19 5.86
N TYR A 291 6.77 -9.93 5.42
CA TYR A 291 7.98 -9.21 5.01
C TYR A 291 8.33 -8.03 5.91
N ILE A 292 7.37 -7.19 6.27
CA ILE A 292 7.66 -5.96 7.03
C ILE A 292 7.76 -6.21 8.53
N THR A 293 6.76 -6.84 9.13
CA THR A 293 6.71 -7.07 10.58
C THR A 293 7.95 -7.82 11.12
N PRO A 294 8.45 -8.88 10.45
CA PRO A 294 9.66 -9.58 10.92
C PRO A 294 10.93 -8.72 10.89
N LEU A 295 10.96 -7.64 10.11
CA LEU A 295 12.10 -6.73 10.03
C LEU A 295 12.15 -5.70 11.17
N THR A 296 11.14 -5.66 12.06
CA THR A 296 11.06 -4.66 13.15
C THR A 296 12.36 -4.55 13.95
N ALA A 297 12.95 -5.68 14.35
CA ALA A 297 14.20 -5.70 15.12
C ALA A 297 15.45 -5.33 14.30
N THR A 298 15.35 -5.32 12.97
CA THR A 298 16.45 -4.91 12.07
C THR A 298 16.48 -3.40 11.86
N PHE A 299 15.34 -2.73 12.00
CA PHE A 299 15.26 -1.29 11.83
C PHE A 299 15.86 -0.53 13.03
N PRO A 300 16.64 0.53 12.80
CA PRO A 300 17.09 1.40 13.89
C PRO A 300 15.90 2.18 14.48
N PRO A 301 16.00 2.69 15.72
CA PRO A 301 14.88 3.37 16.40
C PRO A 301 14.26 4.54 15.62
N ASN A 302 15.05 5.27 14.83
CA ASN A 302 14.58 6.39 14.00
C ASN A 302 13.80 5.96 12.73
N ARG A 303 13.57 4.66 12.55
CA ARG A 303 12.74 4.08 11.48
C ARG A 303 11.48 3.41 12.02
N LEU A 304 11.31 3.36 13.33
CA LEU A 304 10.14 2.78 13.98
C LEU A 304 9.09 3.85 14.29
N GLY A 305 7.83 3.43 14.30
CA GLY A 305 6.71 4.26 14.69
C GLY A 305 6.69 4.59 16.19
N PRO A 306 5.77 5.46 16.63
CA PRO A 306 5.64 5.82 18.04
C PRO A 306 5.36 4.63 18.98
N LYS A 307 4.82 3.53 18.46
CA LYS A 307 4.60 2.28 19.22
C LYS A 307 5.72 1.25 19.03
N GLY A 308 6.80 1.60 18.34
CA GLY A 308 7.93 0.70 18.05
C GLY A 308 7.71 -0.24 16.88
N ASP A 309 6.66 -0.03 16.08
CA ASP A 309 6.32 -0.86 14.94
C ASP A 309 7.09 -0.44 13.66
N ALA A 310 7.35 -1.41 12.79
CA ALA A 310 7.98 -1.19 11.49
C ALA A 310 7.07 -0.38 10.53
N PRO A 311 7.64 0.32 9.52
CA PRO A 311 6.88 1.10 8.54
C PRO A 311 6.10 0.19 7.59
N LYS A 312 4.80 0.05 7.82
CA LYS A 312 3.93 -0.88 7.08
C LYS A 312 3.48 -0.31 5.73
N ILE A 313 3.13 -1.23 4.83
CA ILE A 313 2.62 -0.99 3.49
C ILE A 313 1.10 -0.78 3.55
N ASN A 314 0.59 0.11 2.70
CA ASN A 314 -0.82 0.30 2.41
C ASN A 314 -1.05 0.44 0.90
N CYS A 315 -2.28 0.78 0.48
CA CYS A 315 -2.60 0.94 -0.94
C CYS A 315 -1.81 2.09 -1.58
N ALA A 316 -1.70 3.24 -0.90
CA ALA A 316 -0.99 4.42 -1.39
C ALA A 316 0.52 4.21 -1.53
N THR A 317 1.12 3.27 -0.79
CA THR A 317 2.55 2.91 -0.91
C THR A 317 2.95 2.61 -2.35
N CYS A 318 2.10 1.94 -3.12
CA CYS A 318 2.35 1.66 -4.53
C CYS A 318 1.56 2.58 -5.47
N HIS A 319 0.26 2.75 -5.19
CA HIS A 319 -0.68 3.40 -6.10
C HIS A 319 -0.51 4.91 -6.18
N ASN A 320 -0.11 5.55 -5.08
CA ASN A 320 0.18 6.99 -5.00
C ASN A 320 -0.85 7.89 -5.72
N GLY A 321 -2.13 7.68 -5.43
CA GLY A 321 -3.23 8.46 -6.02
C GLY A 321 -3.62 8.03 -7.44
N GLN A 322 -3.15 6.87 -7.91
CA GLN A 322 -3.47 6.35 -9.23
C GLN A 322 -3.94 4.90 -9.21
N ASN A 323 -4.97 4.59 -9.98
CA ASN A 323 -5.63 3.29 -10.00
C ASN A 323 -4.73 2.14 -10.46
N LYS A 324 -3.67 2.46 -11.21
CA LYS A 324 -2.54 1.56 -11.49
C LYS A 324 -1.25 2.31 -11.14
N PRO A 325 -0.32 1.69 -10.37
CA PRO A 325 0.97 2.30 -10.10
C PRO A 325 1.68 2.69 -11.40
N LEU A 326 2.33 3.86 -11.39
CA LEU A 326 3.13 4.35 -12.52
C LEU A 326 2.36 4.40 -13.87
N GLY A 327 1.07 4.72 -13.84
CA GLY A 327 0.21 4.69 -15.03
C GLY A 327 -0.04 3.30 -15.62
N GLY A 328 0.32 2.22 -14.91
CA GLY A 328 0.24 0.86 -15.42
C GLY A 328 1.38 0.49 -16.39
N ALA A 329 2.52 1.17 -16.29
CA ALA A 329 3.71 0.81 -17.05
C ALA A 329 4.16 -0.64 -16.76
N HIS A 330 4.59 -1.35 -17.80
CA HIS A 330 5.08 -2.72 -17.71
C HIS A 330 6.53 -2.76 -17.25
N VAL A 331 6.74 -2.44 -15.97
CA VAL A 331 8.08 -2.24 -15.40
C VAL A 331 8.88 -3.54 -15.27
N ILE A 332 8.20 -4.69 -15.18
CA ILE A 332 8.87 -5.97 -14.96
C ILE A 332 9.47 -6.58 -16.23
N GLU A 333 8.99 -6.21 -17.42
CA GLU A 333 9.48 -6.74 -18.70
C GLU A 333 10.96 -6.47 -18.92
N ALA A 334 11.46 -5.35 -18.40
CA ALA A 334 12.87 -4.97 -18.49
C ALA A 334 13.75 -5.59 -17.39
N TYR A 335 13.16 -6.26 -16.39
CA TYR A 335 13.83 -6.83 -15.22
C TYR A 335 13.23 -8.21 -14.85
N PRO A 336 13.23 -9.19 -15.76
CA PRO A 336 12.58 -10.49 -15.56
C PRO A 336 13.10 -11.28 -14.34
N GLU A 337 14.32 -11.00 -13.89
CA GLU A 337 14.92 -11.57 -12.68
C GLU A 337 14.19 -11.17 -11.38
N LEU A 338 13.44 -10.06 -11.40
CA LEU A 338 12.56 -9.64 -10.31
C LEU A 338 11.21 -10.38 -10.31
N ALA A 339 10.94 -11.26 -11.28
CA ALA A 339 9.74 -12.08 -11.36
C ALA A 339 10.00 -13.58 -11.12
N ARG A 340 11.26 -13.97 -10.89
CA ARG A 340 11.62 -15.37 -10.61
C ARG A 340 11.59 -15.62 -9.11
N ASN A 341 10.66 -16.45 -8.65
CA ASN A 341 10.66 -16.89 -7.25
C ASN A 341 11.95 -17.66 -6.94
N THR A 342 12.86 -17.04 -6.20
CA THR A 342 14.00 -17.75 -5.59
C THR A 342 13.62 -18.33 -4.22
N ALA A 343 12.38 -18.12 -3.78
CA ALA A 343 11.83 -18.59 -2.52
C ALA A 343 11.38 -20.07 -2.59
N ALA A 344 12.31 -20.96 -2.91
CA ALA A 344 12.30 -22.32 -2.36
C ALA A 344 13.10 -22.40 -1.04
N ALA A 345 13.79 -21.33 -0.65
CA ALA A 345 14.45 -21.22 0.65
C ALA A 345 13.46 -20.69 1.69
N SER A 346 12.74 -21.63 2.29
CA SER A 346 11.93 -21.49 3.50
C SER A 346 12.57 -20.54 4.53
N ALA A 347 11.74 -19.69 5.12
CA ALA A 347 12.06 -19.08 6.42
C ALA A 347 12.61 -20.16 7.36
N PRO A 348 13.57 -19.86 8.25
CA PRO A 348 13.97 -20.81 9.28
C PRO A 348 12.72 -21.21 10.05
N GLN A 349 12.22 -22.42 9.82
CA GLN A 349 11.32 -23.07 10.77
C GLN A 349 12.20 -23.37 11.97
N GLU A 350 12.16 -22.48 12.95
CA GLU A 350 12.59 -22.81 14.29
C GLU A 350 11.76 -24.02 14.72
N LYS A 351 12.42 -25.18 14.82
CA LYS A 351 11.81 -26.38 15.40
C LYS A 351 11.21 -25.96 16.74
N PRO A 352 9.91 -26.23 17.00
CA PRO A 352 9.37 -26.01 18.33
C PRO A 352 10.24 -26.74 19.33
N ALA A 353 10.73 -26.01 20.35
CA ALA A 353 11.36 -26.64 21.49
C ALA A 353 10.40 -27.73 22.03
N PRO A 354 10.91 -28.92 22.39
CA PRO A 354 10.06 -29.97 22.95
C PRO A 354 9.32 -29.41 24.17
N ALA A 355 8.01 -29.66 24.22
CA ALA A 355 7.16 -29.21 25.31
C ALA A 355 7.73 -29.67 26.66
N PRO A 356 7.73 -28.82 27.70
CA PRO A 356 8.15 -29.25 29.03
C PRO A 356 7.25 -30.39 29.51
N THR A 357 7.87 -31.42 30.05
CA THR A 357 7.21 -32.58 30.66
C THR A 357 6.19 -32.10 31.70
N PRO A 358 4.94 -32.61 31.70
CA PRO A 358 3.96 -32.22 32.70
C PRO A 358 4.48 -32.56 34.11
N ALA A 359 4.43 -31.58 35.01
CA ALA A 359 4.71 -31.83 36.42
C ALA A 359 3.70 -32.85 36.99
N PRO A 360 4.12 -33.79 37.85
CA PRO A 360 3.23 -34.77 38.45
C PRO A 360 2.15 -34.07 39.28
N THR A 361 0.91 -34.49 39.09
CA THR A 361 -0.27 -33.99 39.81
C THR A 361 -0.11 -34.26 41.31
N PRO A 362 -0.31 -33.26 42.21
CA PRO A 362 -0.29 -33.49 43.64
C PRO A 362 -1.40 -34.45 44.06
N ALA A 363 -1.07 -35.40 44.95
CA ALA A 363 -2.04 -36.34 45.51
C ALA A 363 -3.17 -35.60 46.28
N PRO A 364 -4.42 -36.10 46.21
CA PRO A 364 -5.53 -35.46 46.92
C PRO A 364 -5.36 -35.59 48.44
N ALA A 365 -5.60 -34.48 49.15
CA ALA A 365 -5.56 -34.43 50.60
C ALA A 365 -6.68 -35.28 51.22
N PRO A 366 -6.45 -35.96 52.36
CA PRO A 366 -7.44 -36.79 53.00
C PRO A 366 -8.58 -35.95 53.60
N ALA A 367 -9.81 -36.45 53.46
CA ALA A 367 -11.02 -35.80 53.94
C ALA A 367 -11.07 -35.76 55.49
N PRO A 368 -11.56 -34.67 56.09
CA PRO A 368 -11.74 -34.57 57.53
C PRO A 368 -12.90 -35.45 58.02
N GLN A 369 -12.74 -36.03 59.22
CA GLN A 369 -13.69 -36.90 59.92
C GLN A 369 -14.96 -36.17 60.35
#